data_AF-A0A920W016-F1
#
_entry.id   AF-A0A920W016-F1
#
_cell.length_a   1.000
_cell.length_b   1.000
_cell.length_c   1.000
_cell.angle_alpha   90.00
_cell.angle_beta   90.00
_cell.angle_gamma   90.00
#
_symmetry.space_group_name_H-M   'P 1'
#
loop_
_entity.id
_entity.type
_entity.pdbx_description
1 polymer ?
#
loop_
_entity_poly.entity_id
_entity_poly.type
_entity_poly.pdbx_seq_one_letter_code
_entity_poly.pdbx_strand_id
1 'polypeptide(L)'
;MHNTWGDDPQVYPLEQRRNMSPWMTPAVDKERGLFIFGIGSSAPQQPELAGTNGEYPDRLYQGSTVALDHRTGELVWWAQHHSDMWNDDAVYDRILVDIPVNPEPPDALGVNPNIDQPKLAN
;
A
#
# COMPACT_ATOMS: atom_id res chain seq x y z
N MET A 1 -11.17 15.34 -1.15
CA MET A 1 -11.48 13.91 -0.95
C MET A 1 -10.96 13.19 -2.17
N HIS A 2 -9.98 12.29 -2.03
CA HIS A 2 -9.49 11.51 -3.17
C HIS A 2 -10.60 10.55 -3.62
N ASN A 3 -10.83 10.44 -4.92
CA ASN A 3 -11.78 9.46 -5.46
C ASN A 3 -11.12 8.08 -5.43
N THR A 4 -11.11 7.48 -4.24
CA THR A 4 -10.48 6.20 -3.92
C THR A 4 -11.04 5.04 -4.74
N TRP A 5 -12.33 5.10 -5.05
CA TRP A 5 -13.01 4.13 -5.90
C TRP A 5 -12.99 4.50 -7.39
N GLY A 6 -12.31 5.59 -7.77
CA GLY A 6 -12.17 6.03 -9.15
C GLY A 6 -13.49 6.02 -9.92
N ASP A 7 -13.47 5.36 -11.07
CA ASP A 7 -14.61 5.20 -11.98
C ASP A 7 -15.33 3.85 -11.79
N ASP A 8 -15.07 3.12 -10.69
CA ASP A 8 -15.76 1.86 -10.39
C ASP A 8 -17.27 2.10 -10.46
N PRO A 9 -18.04 1.16 -11.02
CA PRO A 9 -19.48 1.18 -10.90
C PRO A 9 -19.84 1.28 -9.41
N GLN A 10 -20.38 2.43 -9.01
CA GLN A 10 -20.69 2.76 -7.61
C GLN A 10 -21.97 2.02 -7.16
N VAL A 11 -22.07 0.73 -7.49
CA VAL A 11 -23.24 -0.15 -7.29
C VAL A 11 -23.55 -0.28 -5.81
N TYR A 12 -22.50 -0.27 -4.96
CA TYR A 12 -22.67 -0.10 -3.53
C TYR A 12 -22.60 1.37 -3.14
N PRO A 13 -23.62 1.87 -2.42
CA PRO A 13 -23.55 3.21 -1.88
C PRO A 13 -22.41 3.30 -0.86
N LEU A 14 -21.87 4.50 -0.66
CA LEU A 14 -20.64 4.72 0.11
C LEU A 14 -20.73 4.10 1.51
N GLU A 15 -21.89 4.22 2.15
CA GLU A 15 -22.19 3.69 3.47
C GLU A 15 -22.29 2.17 3.53
N GLN A 16 -22.19 1.44 2.42
CA GLN A 16 -22.13 -0.03 2.37
C GLN A 16 -20.73 -0.56 2.01
N ARG A 17 -19.80 0.32 1.64
CA ARG A 17 -18.40 -0.05 1.41
C ARG A 17 -17.71 -0.27 2.76
N ARG A 18 -16.89 -1.31 2.85
CA ARG A 18 -16.30 -1.78 4.11
C ARG A 18 -14.82 -2.06 3.94
N ASN A 19 -14.19 -2.43 5.06
CA ASN A 19 -12.78 -2.77 5.19
C ASN A 19 -11.84 -1.58 4.92
N MET A 20 -10.65 -1.83 4.39
CA MET A 20 -9.54 -0.87 4.27
C MET A 20 -9.03 -0.31 5.61
N SER A 21 -9.22 -1.06 6.70
CA SER A 21 -8.69 -0.65 8.00
C SER A 21 -7.18 -0.88 8.09
N PRO A 22 -6.42 0.08 8.65
CA PRO A 22 -5.03 -0.14 9.02
C PRO A 22 -4.97 -0.79 10.40
N TRP A 23 -5.09 -2.12 10.45
CA TRP A 23 -5.22 -2.85 11.72
C TRP A 23 -3.89 -3.21 12.40
N MET A 24 -2.77 -2.79 11.84
CA MET A 24 -1.42 -2.94 12.40
C MET A 24 -0.88 -1.62 12.94
N THR A 25 0.08 -1.70 13.87
CA THR A 25 0.73 -0.52 14.46
C THR A 25 1.57 0.22 13.40
N PRO A 26 1.41 1.54 13.24
CA PRO A 26 2.24 2.31 12.33
C PRO A 26 3.71 2.38 12.77
N ALA A 27 4.61 2.42 11.79
CA ALA A 27 5.96 2.91 12.01
C ALA A 27 5.97 4.44 12.10
N VAL A 28 6.93 4.97 12.87
CA VAL A 28 7.06 6.41 13.09
C VAL A 28 8.44 6.87 12.65
N ASP A 29 8.49 7.70 11.62
CA ASP A 29 9.69 8.47 11.26
C ASP A 29 9.63 9.83 11.97
N LYS A 30 10.37 9.98 13.07
CA LYS A 30 10.37 11.21 13.86
C LYS A 30 11.13 12.36 13.20
N GLU A 31 12.10 12.06 12.34
CA GLU A 31 12.90 13.09 11.66
C GLU A 31 12.09 13.76 10.56
N ARG A 32 11.38 12.94 9.77
CA ARG A 32 10.51 13.42 8.68
C ARG A 32 9.08 13.73 9.14
N GLY A 33 8.71 13.32 10.36
CA GLY A 33 7.40 13.56 10.94
C GLY A 33 6.29 12.72 10.31
N LEU A 34 6.54 11.44 10.04
CA LEU A 34 5.61 10.56 9.31
C LEU A 34 5.07 9.41 10.18
N PHE A 35 3.79 9.10 9.99
CA PHE A 35 3.22 7.78 10.31
C PHE A 35 3.15 6.95 9.04
N ILE A 36 3.75 5.76 9.06
CA ILE A 36 3.87 4.88 7.90
C ILE A 36 3.22 3.54 8.23
N PHE A 37 2.19 3.16 7.49
CA PHE A 37 1.41 1.95 7.75
C PHE A 37 0.81 1.37 6.47
N GLY A 38 0.36 0.11 6.54
CA GLY A 38 -0.35 -0.53 5.44
C GLY A 38 -1.86 -0.42 5.55
N ILE A 39 -2.54 -0.50 4.41
CA ILE A 39 -4.00 -0.47 4.29
C ILE A 39 -4.51 -1.84 3.83
N GLY A 40 -5.55 -2.35 4.48
CA GLY A 40 -6.20 -3.60 4.12
C GLY A 40 -7.03 -3.50 2.83
N SER A 41 -7.63 -4.62 2.46
CA SER A 41 -8.43 -4.77 1.24
C SER A 41 -9.79 -4.09 1.35
N SER A 42 -10.38 -3.73 0.22
CA SER A 42 -11.74 -3.19 0.16
C SER A 42 -12.79 -4.29 0.27
N ALA A 43 -14.00 -3.95 0.72
CA ALA A 43 -15.16 -4.82 0.56
C ALA A 43 -16.33 -4.03 -0.07
N PRO A 44 -17.06 -4.61 -1.04
CA PRO A 44 -16.93 -5.99 -1.53
C PRO A 44 -15.70 -6.23 -2.40
N GLN A 45 -15.12 -7.42 -2.27
CA GLN A 45 -13.85 -7.79 -2.89
C GLN A 45 -14.06 -8.23 -4.34
N GLN A 46 -15.01 -9.13 -4.57
CA GLN A 46 -15.26 -9.77 -5.86
C GLN A 46 -15.74 -8.77 -6.94
N PRO A 47 -15.20 -8.80 -8.17
CA PRO A 47 -15.60 -7.92 -9.26
C PRO A 47 -17.10 -7.99 -9.57
N GLU A 48 -17.67 -9.19 -9.56
CA GLU A 48 -19.06 -9.44 -9.90
C GLU A 48 -20.00 -8.83 -8.87
N LEU A 49 -19.62 -8.88 -7.59
CA LEU A 49 -20.36 -8.21 -6.54
C LEU A 49 -20.20 -6.70 -6.69
N ALA A 50 -18.96 -6.20 -6.82
CA ALA A 50 -18.64 -4.79 -6.97
C ALA A 50 -19.21 -4.16 -8.26
N GLY A 51 -19.73 -4.97 -9.19
CA GLY A 51 -20.34 -4.49 -10.44
C GLY A 51 -19.32 -4.06 -11.49
N THR A 52 -18.05 -4.44 -11.35
CA THR A 52 -16.96 -4.09 -12.28
C THR A 52 -16.92 -5.02 -13.50
N ASN A 53 -17.98 -5.80 -13.75
CA ASN A 53 -18.10 -6.74 -14.89
C ASN A 53 -16.95 -7.75 -15.01
N GLY A 54 -16.37 -8.20 -13.89
CA GLY A 54 -15.23 -9.12 -13.90
C GLY A 54 -13.86 -8.41 -13.94
N GLU A 55 -13.83 -7.08 -14.09
CA GLU A 55 -12.60 -6.30 -14.12
C GLU A 55 -12.05 -6.01 -12.72
N TYR A 56 -10.73 -5.81 -12.65
CA TYR A 56 -9.96 -5.59 -11.43
C TYR A 56 -9.42 -4.16 -11.36
N PRO A 57 -10.25 -3.16 -11.00
CA PRO A 57 -9.80 -1.77 -10.91
C PRO A 57 -8.91 -1.53 -9.69
N ASP A 58 -8.11 -0.47 -9.74
CA ASP A 58 -7.04 -0.22 -8.78
C ASP A 58 -7.53 0.02 -7.34
N ARG A 59 -8.67 0.71 -7.16
CA ARG A 59 -9.27 1.05 -5.86
C ARG A 59 -8.28 1.58 -4.82
N LEU A 60 -7.71 2.74 -5.10
CA LEU A 60 -6.83 3.41 -4.14
C LEU A 60 -7.52 3.59 -2.78
N TYR A 61 -6.90 3.41 -1.62
CA TYR A 61 -5.53 2.98 -1.37
C TYR A 61 -5.48 1.55 -0.82
N GLN A 62 -6.33 0.64 -1.32
CA GLN A 62 -6.28 -0.75 -0.84
C GLN A 62 -4.91 -1.36 -1.13
N GLY A 63 -4.47 -2.31 -0.31
CA GLY A 63 -3.20 -3.01 -0.57
C GLY A 63 -1.98 -2.09 -0.63
N SER A 64 -2.07 -0.89 -0.04
CA SER A 64 -1.03 0.14 -0.16
C SER A 64 -0.26 0.33 1.14
N THR A 65 1.02 0.70 1.03
CA THR A 65 1.71 1.45 2.08
C THR A 65 1.41 2.92 1.94
N VAL A 66 1.08 3.57 3.05
CA VAL A 66 0.72 4.98 3.13
C VAL A 66 1.60 5.66 4.16
N ALA A 67 2.06 6.88 3.84
CA ALA A 67 2.69 7.78 4.78
C ALA A 67 1.86 9.05 4.95
N LEU A 68 1.50 9.34 6.20
CA LEU A 68 0.78 10.55 6.58
C LEU A 68 1.69 11.47 7.40
N ASP A 69 1.51 12.78 7.26
CA ASP A 69 2.05 13.75 8.21
C ASP A 69 1.44 13.48 9.59
N HIS A 70 2.30 13.27 10.60
CA HIS A 70 1.86 12.87 11.93
C HIS A 70 1.02 13.93 12.67
N ARG A 71 1.07 15.20 12.26
CA ARG A 71 0.36 16.32 12.90
C ARG A 71 -0.95 16.63 12.19
N THR A 72 -0.94 16.66 10.86
CA THR A 72 -2.10 17.07 10.05
C THR A 72 -2.93 15.89 9.58
N GLY A 73 -2.33 14.70 9.50
CA GLY A 73 -2.94 13.53 8.86
C GLY A 73 -2.98 13.62 7.33
N GLU A 74 -2.32 14.61 6.73
CA GLU A 74 -2.26 14.75 5.28
C GLU A 74 -1.42 13.63 4.65
N LEU A 75 -1.87 13.14 3.50
CA LEU A 75 -1.17 12.13 2.73
C LEU A 75 0.11 12.72 2.12
N VAL A 76 1.27 12.19 2.51
CA VAL A 76 2.58 12.62 1.99
C VAL A 76 2.97 11.79 0.78
N TRP A 77 2.90 10.46 0.90
CA TRP A 77 3.11 9.53 -0.20
C TRP A 77 2.38 8.21 0.03
N TRP A 78 2.20 7.45 -1.04
CA TRP A 78 1.67 6.08 -1.00
C TRP A 78 2.35 5.23 -2.07
N ALA A 79 2.37 3.92 -1.84
CA ALA A 79 2.80 2.92 -2.81
C ALA A 79 1.81 1.75 -2.74
N GLN A 80 1.07 1.54 -3.83
CA GLN A 80 0.14 0.41 -3.93
C GLN A 80 0.90 -0.82 -4.41
N HIS A 81 0.79 -1.91 -3.64
CA HIS A 81 1.46 -3.17 -3.96
C HIS A 81 0.62 -4.02 -4.89
N HIS A 82 -0.69 -4.02 -4.67
CA HIS A 82 -1.66 -4.77 -5.46
C HIS A 82 -3.08 -4.23 -5.26
N SER A 83 -3.94 -4.64 -6.18
CA SER A 83 -5.39 -4.50 -6.08
C SER A 83 -5.94 -5.84 -5.64
N ASP A 84 -6.23 -5.97 -4.34
CA ASP A 84 -6.59 -7.25 -3.75
C ASP A 84 -8.09 -7.59 -3.88
N MET A 85 -8.37 -8.88 -4.10
CA MET A 85 -9.70 -9.49 -4.08
C MET A 85 -9.76 -10.83 -3.34
N TRP A 86 -8.68 -11.19 -2.64
CA TRP A 86 -8.52 -12.45 -1.92
C TRP A 86 -8.45 -12.26 -0.40
N ASN A 87 -8.67 -11.04 0.07
CA ASN A 87 -8.46 -10.64 1.46
C ASN A 87 -6.98 -10.77 1.87
N ASP A 88 -6.06 -10.51 0.93
CA ASP A 88 -4.62 -10.40 1.14
C ASP A 88 -4.26 -8.97 1.56
N ASP A 89 -4.50 -8.67 2.84
CA ASP A 89 -4.26 -7.36 3.42
C ASP A 89 -2.76 -7.00 3.41
N ALA A 90 -2.38 -5.93 2.71
CA ALA A 90 -1.01 -5.39 2.75
C ALA A 90 -0.73 -4.54 4.02
N VAL A 91 -1.28 -4.93 5.18
CA VAL A 91 -1.11 -4.19 6.44
C VAL A 91 0.17 -4.56 7.21
N TYR A 92 1.00 -5.45 6.68
CA TYR A 92 2.22 -5.96 7.30
C TYR A 92 3.07 -4.87 7.98
N ASP A 93 3.91 -5.26 8.95
CA ASP A 93 4.77 -4.33 9.66
C ASP A 93 5.63 -3.47 8.73
N ARG A 94 5.89 -2.23 9.14
CA ARG A 94 6.78 -1.30 8.45
C ARG A 94 8.02 -1.12 9.32
N ILE A 95 9.16 -1.62 8.85
CA ILE A 95 10.42 -1.54 9.57
C ILE A 95 11.27 -0.47 8.91
N LEU A 96 11.59 0.58 9.66
CA LEU A 96 12.44 1.66 9.20
C LEU A 96 13.90 1.33 9.56
N VAL A 97 14.77 1.36 8.55
CA VAL A 97 16.21 1.11 8.71
C VAL A 97 16.99 2.16 7.94
N ASP A 98 18.09 2.61 8.53
CA ASP A 98 19.07 3.48 7.87
C ASP A 98 20.21 2.62 7.35
N ILE A 99 20.25 2.45 6.02
CA ILE A 99 21.29 1.68 5.35
C ILE A 99 21.79 2.44 4.11
N PRO A 100 23.08 2.30 3.74
CA PRO A 100 23.53 2.75 2.43
C PRO A 100 22.85 1.91 1.36
N VAL A 101 22.38 2.56 0.29
CA VAL A 101 21.80 1.91 -0.89
C VAL A 101 22.50 2.41 -2.15
N ASN A 102 22.76 1.51 -3.11
CA ASN A 102 23.10 1.92 -4.46
C ASN A 102 21.79 2.35 -5.17
N PRO A 103 21.64 3.61 -5.61
CA PRO A 103 20.42 4.08 -6.26
C PRO A 103 20.29 3.63 -7.73
N GLU A 104 21.35 3.10 -8.34
CA GLU A 104 21.38 2.62 -9.74
C GLU A 104 21.62 1.10 -9.84
N PRO A 105 20.87 0.23 -9.14
CA PRO A 105 20.96 -1.21 -9.36
C PRO A 105 20.23 -1.59 -10.67
N PRO A 106 20.60 -2.71 -11.31
CA PRO A 106 19.93 -3.16 -12.54
C PRO A 106 18.44 -3.52 -12.34
N ASP A 107 17.96 -3.69 -11.11
CA ASP A 107 16.57 -4.01 -10.77
C ASP A 107 16.11 -3.18 -9.56
N ALA A 108 14.87 -2.68 -9.58
CA ALA A 108 14.34 -1.56 -8.79
C ALA A 108 14.24 -1.71 -7.25
N LEU A 109 15.18 -2.38 -6.59
CA LEU A 109 15.34 -2.34 -5.14
C LEU A 109 16.80 -2.02 -4.83
N GLY A 110 17.04 -0.85 -4.24
CA GLY A 110 18.36 -0.37 -3.86
C GLY A 110 19.16 -1.44 -3.11
N VAL A 111 20.26 -1.91 -3.68
CA VAL A 111 21.10 -2.91 -3.02
C VAL A 111 22.06 -2.21 -2.06
N ASN A 112 22.12 -2.70 -0.82
CA ASN A 112 23.14 -2.25 0.13
C ASN A 112 24.53 -2.75 -0.33
N PRO A 113 25.48 -1.85 -0.66
CA PRO A 113 26.79 -2.24 -1.17
C PRO A 113 27.65 -3.00 -0.14
N ASN A 114 27.26 -2.98 1.14
CA ASN A 114 27.96 -3.66 2.22
C ASN A 114 27.48 -5.10 2.45
N ILE A 115 26.49 -5.58 1.68
CA ILE A 115 26.04 -6.97 1.71
C ILE A 115 26.74 -7.74 0.58
N ASP A 116 27.41 -8.84 0.92
CA ASP A 116 27.95 -9.76 -0.07
C ASP A 116 26.79 -10.29 -0.94
N GLN A 117 26.76 -9.86 -2.19
CA GLN A 117 25.82 -10.39 -3.18
C GLN A 117 26.06 -11.90 -3.28
N PRO A 118 25.05 -12.76 -3.05
CA PRO A 118 25.21 -14.18 -3.28
C PRO A 118 25.64 -14.34 -4.73
N LYS A 119 26.77 -15.02 -4.96
CA LYS A 119 27.18 -15.40 -6.31
C LYS A 119 26.02 -16.20 -6.90
N LEU A 120 25.31 -15.61 -7.85
CA LEU A 120 24.32 -16.32 -8.65
C LEU A 120 25.03 -17.55 -9.19
N ALA A 121 24.58 -18.74 -8.79
CA ALA A 121 25.13 -19.98 -9.29
C ALA A 121 24.80 -20.03 -10.80
N ASN A 122 25.85 -20.05 -11.62
CA ASN A 122 25.76 -20.27 -13.06
C ASN A 122 25.19 -21.66 -13.37
#